data_AF-A0A930E7I1-F1
#
_entry.id   AF-A0A930E7I1-F1
#
_cell.length_a   1.000
_cell.length_b   1.000
_cell.length_c   1.000
_cell.angle_alpha   90.00
_cell.angle_beta   90.00
_cell.angle_gamma   90.00
#
_symmetry.space_group_name_H-M   'P 1'
#
loop_
_entity.id
_entity.type
_entity.pdbx_description
1 polymer ?
#
loop_
_entity_poly.entity_id
_entity_poly.type
_entity_poly.pdbx_seq_one_letter_code
_entity_poly.pdbx_strand_id
1 'polypeptide(L)'
;ILQLVIGLLFSMLMYVLPALILKIFFILYATLSGTTFALILLKYTPGSILTAFISTTIIFVVMTIYGYTTKRDMTKAGGILITGLLTAIAVSFINIWFHNSLVNTVISVACVIIFSGFIAYDTQKIKKEIMVELEIGNRGCFRKIEIIGAFSLYLDFVNLFLNILELTGKSKD
;
A
#
# COMPACT_ATOMS: atom_id res chain seq x y z
N ILE A 1 1.07 -6.56 9.87
CA ILE A 1 2.51 -6.97 9.78
C ILE A 1 2.74 -8.05 8.72
N LEU A 2 2.12 -9.24 8.80
CA LEU A 2 2.33 -10.32 7.82
C LEU A 2 2.00 -9.89 6.36
N GLN A 3 0.90 -9.17 6.16
CA GLN A 3 0.51 -8.66 4.83
C GLN A 3 1.46 -7.58 4.28
N LEU A 4 2.05 -6.76 5.15
CA LEU A 4 3.04 -5.74 4.78
C LEU A 4 4.33 -6.39 4.27
N VAL A 5 4.81 -7.43 4.96
CA VAL A 5 6.00 -8.20 4.58
C VAL A 5 5.77 -8.95 3.26
N ILE A 6 4.61 -9.58 3.11
CA ILE A 6 4.26 -10.28 1.86
C ILE A 6 4.14 -9.28 0.70
N GLY A 7 3.44 -8.15 0.86
CA GLY A 7 3.33 -7.14 -0.20
C GLY A 7 4.69 -6.60 -0.68
N LEU A 8 5.63 -6.40 0.25
CA LEU A 8 6.96 -5.87 -0.03
C LEU A 8 7.88 -6.90 -0.72
N LEU A 9 7.89 -8.15 -0.24
CA LEU A 9 8.61 -9.25 -0.90
C LEU A 9 8.06 -9.51 -2.31
N PHE A 10 6.76 -9.35 -2.50
CA PHE A 10 6.12 -9.51 -3.81
C PHE A 10 6.51 -8.39 -4.78
N SER A 11 6.56 -7.12 -4.35
CA SER A 11 7.02 -6.00 -5.18
C SER A 11 8.42 -6.25 -5.77
N MET A 12 9.31 -6.91 -5.03
CA MET A 12 10.64 -7.31 -5.53
C MET A 12 10.58 -8.47 -6.54
N LEU A 13 9.68 -9.44 -6.37
CA LEU A 13 9.54 -10.62 -7.24
C LEU A 13 8.90 -10.27 -8.61
N MET A 14 8.14 -9.18 -8.69
CA MET A 14 7.37 -8.82 -9.90
C MET A 14 8.23 -8.45 -11.12
N TYR A 15 9.47 -8.02 -10.91
CA TYR A 15 10.38 -7.67 -12.00
C TYR A 15 10.80 -8.88 -12.83
N VAL A 16 10.84 -10.07 -12.22
CA VAL A 16 11.34 -11.31 -12.84
C VAL A 16 10.23 -12.11 -13.55
N LEU A 17 8.96 -11.89 -13.19
CA LEU A 17 7.85 -12.74 -13.62
C LEU A 17 7.14 -12.27 -14.93
N PRO A 18 6.60 -13.21 -15.73
CA PRO A 18 5.75 -12.89 -16.89
C PRO A 18 4.36 -12.38 -16.49
N ALA A 19 3.73 -11.58 -17.38
CA ALA A 19 2.46 -10.88 -17.10
C ALA A 19 1.27 -11.79 -16.73
N LEU A 20 1.19 -13.00 -17.32
CA LEU A 20 0.14 -13.97 -16.98
C LEU A 20 0.26 -14.44 -15.52
N ILE A 21 1.50 -14.73 -15.10
CA ILE A 21 1.82 -15.20 -13.76
C ILE A 21 1.52 -14.09 -12.75
N LEU A 22 1.89 -12.84 -13.05
CA LEU A 22 1.56 -11.67 -12.23
C LEU A 22 0.05 -11.50 -12.00
N LYS A 23 -0.78 -11.70 -13.05
CA LYS A 23 -2.24 -11.57 -12.94
C LYS A 23 -2.85 -12.67 -12.06
N ILE A 24 -2.39 -13.92 -12.20
CA ILE A 24 -2.87 -15.04 -11.37
C ILE A 24 -2.50 -14.80 -9.90
N PHE A 25 -1.26 -14.38 -9.64
CA PHE A 25 -0.82 -14.05 -8.29
C PHE A 25 -1.55 -12.85 -7.70
N PHE A 26 -1.82 -11.81 -8.49
CA PHE A 26 -2.63 -10.67 -8.06
C PHE A 26 -3.99 -11.12 -7.53
N ILE A 27 -4.70 -11.95 -8.30
CA ILE A 27 -6.02 -12.45 -7.93
C ILE A 27 -5.93 -13.34 -6.67
N LEU A 28 -4.93 -14.23 -6.60
CA LEU A 28 -4.72 -15.10 -5.45
C LEU A 28 -4.44 -14.29 -4.17
N TYR A 29 -3.55 -13.31 -4.27
CA TYR A 29 -3.20 -12.41 -3.16
C TYR A 29 -4.40 -11.56 -2.73
N ALA A 30 -5.12 -10.96 -3.68
CA ALA A 30 -6.32 -10.17 -3.39
C ALA A 30 -7.40 -11.02 -2.68
N THR A 31 -7.56 -12.27 -3.09
CA THR A 31 -8.52 -13.20 -2.46
C THR A 31 -8.10 -13.56 -1.03
N LEU A 32 -6.83 -13.92 -0.82
CA LEU A 32 -6.30 -14.31 0.50
C LEU A 32 -6.21 -13.11 1.47
N SER A 33 -5.84 -11.95 0.95
CA SER A 33 -5.82 -10.72 1.74
C SER A 33 -7.24 -10.28 2.09
N GLY A 34 -8.20 -10.40 1.16
CA GLY A 34 -9.62 -10.15 1.38
C GLY A 34 -10.22 -10.97 2.52
N THR A 35 -9.93 -12.28 2.58
CA THR A 35 -10.40 -13.13 3.69
C THR A 35 -9.78 -12.71 5.03
N THR A 36 -8.50 -12.36 5.04
CA THR A 36 -7.82 -11.85 6.23
C THR A 36 -8.40 -10.51 6.68
N PHE A 37 -8.70 -9.60 5.75
CA PHE A 37 -9.36 -8.33 6.07
C PHE A 37 -10.75 -8.53 6.64
N ALA A 38 -11.54 -9.43 6.07
CA ALA A 38 -12.86 -9.74 6.60
C ALA A 38 -12.79 -10.11 8.08
N LEU A 39 -11.83 -10.94 8.49
CA LEU A 39 -11.61 -11.30 9.90
C LEU A 39 -11.20 -10.10 10.77
N ILE A 40 -10.39 -9.17 10.26
CA ILE A 40 -10.01 -7.94 10.97
C ILE A 40 -11.24 -7.03 11.13
N LEU A 41 -12.01 -6.85 10.06
CA LEU A 41 -13.20 -5.99 10.02
C LEU A 41 -14.29 -6.44 11.00
N LEU A 42 -14.41 -7.74 11.28
CA LEU A 42 -15.37 -8.25 12.26
C LEU A 42 -15.18 -7.67 13.67
N LYS A 43 -13.96 -7.23 14.03
CA LYS A 43 -13.65 -6.62 15.33
C LYS A 43 -14.18 -5.18 15.46
N TYR A 44 -14.53 -4.54 14.35
CA TYR A 44 -14.90 -3.13 14.30
C TYR A 44 -16.39 -2.93 14.03
N THR A 45 -16.91 -1.79 14.48
CA THR A 45 -18.28 -1.38 14.15
C THR A 45 -18.40 -0.98 12.67
N PRO A 46 -19.54 -1.22 11.99
CA PRO A 46 -19.75 -0.78 10.61
C PRO A 46 -19.51 0.72 10.40
N GLY A 47 -19.85 1.56 11.39
CA GLY A 47 -19.59 3.00 11.36
C GLY A 47 -18.09 3.34 11.37
N SER A 48 -17.26 2.58 12.10
CA SER A 48 -15.80 2.74 12.09
C SER A 48 -15.21 2.35 10.73
N ILE A 49 -15.69 1.23 10.18
CA ILE A 49 -15.28 0.73 8.86
C ILE A 49 -15.57 1.78 7.79
N LEU A 50 -16.78 2.34 7.79
CA LEU A 50 -17.18 3.36 6.81
C LEU A 50 -16.34 4.64 6.95
N THR A 51 -16.12 5.11 8.17
CA THR A 51 -15.29 6.30 8.45
C THR A 51 -13.87 6.11 7.95
N ALA A 52 -13.26 4.95 8.24
CA ALA A 52 -11.92 4.64 7.79
C ALA A 52 -11.85 4.53 6.26
N PHE A 53 -12.84 3.91 5.62
CA PHE A 53 -12.88 3.75 4.16
C PHE A 53 -13.00 5.08 3.43
N ILE A 54 -13.90 5.96 3.89
CA ILE A 54 -14.05 7.31 3.33
C ILE A 54 -12.76 8.12 3.49
N SER A 55 -12.17 8.09 4.70
CA SER A 55 -10.92 8.80 4.98
C SER A 55 -9.77 8.31 4.09
N THR A 56 -9.63 6.99 3.95
CA THR A 56 -8.64 6.36 3.05
C THR A 56 -8.85 6.79 1.61
N THR A 57 -10.10 6.76 1.13
CA THR A 57 -10.44 7.14 -0.25
C THR A 57 -10.07 8.58 -0.54
N ILE A 58 -10.37 9.50 0.37
CA ILE A 58 -9.99 10.91 0.23
C ILE A 58 -8.47 11.06 0.14
N ILE A 59 -7.72 10.47 1.08
CA ILE A 59 -6.26 10.53 1.09
C ILE A 59 -5.69 9.93 -0.19
N PHE A 60 -6.19 8.76 -0.60
CA PHE A 60 -5.73 8.07 -1.80
C PHE A 60 -5.94 8.92 -3.05
N VAL A 61 -7.13 9.50 -3.23
CA VAL A 61 -7.44 10.37 -4.38
C VAL A 61 -6.53 11.60 -4.39
N VAL A 62 -6.40 12.29 -3.25
CA VAL A 62 -5.55 13.49 -3.12
C VAL A 62 -4.08 13.16 -3.45
N MET A 63 -3.55 12.09 -2.87
CA MET A 63 -2.15 11.70 -3.08
C MET A 63 -1.89 11.18 -4.49
N THR A 64 -2.86 10.49 -5.10
CA THR A 64 -2.79 10.05 -6.51
C THR A 64 -2.76 11.27 -7.44
N ILE A 65 -3.66 12.24 -7.26
CA ILE A 65 -3.65 13.49 -8.04
C ILE A 65 -2.33 14.23 -7.86
N TYR A 66 -1.84 14.34 -6.62
CA TYR A 66 -0.56 14.95 -6.33
C TYR A 66 0.61 14.23 -7.04
N GLY A 67 0.71 12.90 -6.92
CA GLY A 67 1.73 12.10 -7.58
C GLY A 67 1.69 12.18 -9.11
N TYR A 68 0.48 12.25 -9.68
CA TYR A 68 0.29 12.38 -11.13
C TYR A 68 0.68 13.77 -11.65
N THR A 69 0.37 14.83 -10.91
CA THR A 69 0.56 16.22 -11.35
C THR A 69 1.92 16.80 -10.97
N THR A 70 2.56 16.29 -9.91
CA THR A 70 3.82 16.84 -9.42
C THR A 70 4.96 16.65 -10.42
N LYS A 71 5.73 17.71 -10.61
CA LYS A 71 6.93 17.73 -11.47
C LYS A 71 8.21 17.39 -10.69
N ARG A 72 8.14 17.34 -9.36
CA ARG A 72 9.30 17.04 -8.51
C ARG A 72 9.58 15.55 -8.60
N ASP A 73 10.83 15.18 -8.89
CA ASP A 73 11.24 13.78 -8.96
C ASP A 73 11.16 13.13 -7.57
N MET A 74 10.28 12.14 -7.41
CA MET A 74 10.10 11.39 -6.16
C MET A 74 11.00 10.15 -6.07
N THR A 75 11.91 9.90 -7.02
CA THR A 75 12.82 8.74 -6.98
C THR A 75 13.56 8.63 -5.65
N LYS A 76 14.04 9.76 -5.08
CA LYS A 76 14.68 9.80 -3.76
C LYS A 76 13.71 9.49 -2.60
N ALA A 77 12.44 9.87 -2.74
CA ALA A 77 11.43 9.61 -1.72
C ALA A 77 11.15 8.10 -1.60
N GLY A 78 11.19 7.35 -2.70
CA GLY A 78 10.98 5.90 -2.68
C GLY A 78 11.93 5.17 -1.73
N GLY A 79 13.23 5.51 -1.74
CA GLY A 79 14.21 4.94 -0.81
C GLY A 79 13.87 5.24 0.66
N ILE A 80 13.51 6.49 0.96
CA ILE A 80 13.14 6.91 2.32
C ILE A 80 11.88 6.17 2.79
N LEU A 81 10.85 6.09 1.94
CA LEU A 81 9.59 5.41 2.25
C LEU A 81 9.80 3.92 2.54
N ILE A 82 10.63 3.24 1.73
CA ILE A 82 10.99 1.84 1.97
C ILE A 82 11.72 1.68 3.30
N THR A 83 12.71 2.53 3.60
CA THR A 83 13.42 2.45 4.89
C THR A 83 12.50 2.70 6.07
N GLY A 84 11.62 3.71 5.99
CA GLY A 84 10.64 4.01 7.03
C GLY A 84 9.66 2.87 7.25
N LEU A 85 9.20 2.23 6.17
CA LEU A 85 8.34 1.05 6.25
C LEU A 85 9.04 -0.12 6.93
N LEU A 86 10.30 -0.40 6.57
CA LEU A 86 11.09 -1.45 7.21
C LEU A 86 11.31 -1.17 8.70
N THR A 87 11.55 0.09 9.07
CA THR A 87 11.65 0.51 10.47
C THR A 87 10.32 0.30 11.20
N ALA A 88 9.20 0.71 10.63
CA ALA A 88 7.87 0.50 11.23
C ALA A 88 7.57 -1.00 11.43
N ILE A 89 7.95 -1.85 10.46
CA ILE A 89 7.84 -3.30 10.58
C ILE A 89 8.71 -3.81 11.73
N ALA A 90 9.99 -3.41 11.81
CA ALA A 90 10.89 -3.85 12.88
C ALA A 90 10.36 -3.46 14.27
N VAL A 91 9.90 -2.22 14.44
CA VAL A 91 9.31 -1.75 15.71
C VAL A 91 8.01 -2.50 16.02
N SER A 92 7.19 -2.80 15.02
CA SER A 92 5.97 -3.58 15.21
C SER A 92 6.25 -5.00 15.71
N PHE A 93 7.31 -5.64 15.21
CA PHE A 93 7.76 -6.93 15.76
C PHE A 93 8.16 -6.76 17.23
N ILE A 94 9.01 -5.78 17.54
CA ILE A 94 9.44 -5.51 18.92
C ILE A 94 8.23 -5.29 19.84
N ASN A 95 7.21 -4.58 19.37
CA ASN A 95 6.02 -4.30 20.18
C ASN A 95 5.16 -5.54 20.49
N ILE A 96 5.34 -6.66 19.77
CA ILE A 96 4.64 -7.93 20.10
C ILE A 96 5.07 -8.45 21.48
N TRP A 97 6.30 -8.20 21.92
CA TRP A 97 6.73 -8.62 23.26
C TRP A 97 6.25 -7.66 24.36
N PHE A 98 6.24 -6.36 24.08
CA PHE A 98 5.91 -5.33 25.07
C PHE A 98 4.41 -5.01 25.17
N HIS A 99 3.62 -5.34 24.14
CA HIS A 99 2.17 -5.09 24.07
C HIS A 99 1.78 -3.63 24.40
N ASN A 100 2.62 -2.66 24.02
CA ASN A 100 2.39 -1.26 24.36
C ASN A 100 1.41 -0.62 23.36
N SER A 101 0.26 -0.16 23.88
CA SER A 101 -0.80 0.46 23.08
C SER A 101 -0.37 1.79 22.45
N LEU A 102 0.41 2.62 23.17
CA LEU A 102 0.92 3.89 22.65
C LEU A 102 1.87 3.66 21.48
N VAL A 103 2.78 2.68 21.61
CA VAL A 103 3.70 2.31 20.52
C VAL A 103 2.91 1.83 19.31
N ASN A 104 1.84 1.06 19.52
CA ASN A 104 0.97 0.61 18.44
C ASN A 104 0.33 1.80 17.70
N THR A 105 -0.26 2.75 18.43
CA THR A 105 -0.84 3.96 17.83
C THR A 105 0.19 4.77 17.05
N VAL A 106 1.40 4.96 17.58
CA VAL A 106 2.48 5.69 16.90
C VAL A 106 2.90 4.98 15.61
N ILE A 107 3.00 3.65 15.63
CA ILE A 107 3.28 2.86 14.42
C ILE A 107 2.18 3.07 13.38
N SER A 108 0.90 2.99 13.77
CA SER A 108 -0.21 3.15 12.82
C SER A 108 -0.20 4.56 12.21
N VAL A 109 0.06 5.62 12.99
CA VAL A 109 0.23 6.99 12.46
C VAL A 109 1.39 7.08 11.47
N ALA A 110 2.55 6.52 11.81
CA ALA A 110 3.71 6.50 10.93
C ALA A 110 3.40 5.77 9.61
N CYS A 111 2.73 4.61 9.70
CA CYS A 111 2.28 3.85 8.53
C CYS A 111 1.31 4.65 7.65
N VAL A 112 0.35 5.40 8.23
CA VAL A 112 -0.54 6.27 7.45
C VAL A 112 0.24 7.28 6.61
N ILE A 113 1.26 7.92 7.19
CA ILE A 113 2.11 8.89 6.50
C ILE A 113 2.93 8.19 5.39
N ILE A 114 3.53 7.04 5.72
CA ILE A 114 4.35 6.26 4.80
C ILE A 114 3.53 5.79 3.60
N PHE A 115 2.36 5.18 3.82
CA PHE A 115 1.49 4.71 2.74
C PHE A 115 0.90 5.85 1.91
N SER A 116 0.56 6.98 2.54
CA SER A 116 0.18 8.18 1.79
C SER A 116 1.30 8.63 0.84
N GLY A 117 2.56 8.59 1.31
CA GLY A 117 3.74 8.88 0.51
C GLY A 117 3.96 7.88 -0.62
N PHE A 118 3.76 6.58 -0.36
CA PHE A 118 3.84 5.53 -1.38
C PHE A 118 2.81 5.73 -2.50
N ILE A 119 1.56 6.09 -2.19
CA ILE A 119 0.53 6.35 -3.21
C ILE A 119 0.99 7.42 -4.20
N ALA A 120 1.55 8.53 -3.70
CA ALA A 120 2.07 9.59 -4.57
C ALA A 120 3.29 9.12 -5.37
N TYR A 121 4.22 8.41 -4.73
CA TYR A 121 5.43 7.88 -5.37
C TYR A 121 5.09 6.87 -6.47
N ASP A 122 4.25 5.86 -6.18
CA ASP A 122 3.89 4.81 -7.11
C ASP A 122 3.02 5.35 -8.25
N THR A 123 2.14 6.31 -8.00
CA THR A 123 1.42 7.01 -9.08
C THR A 123 2.37 7.71 -10.03
N GLN A 124 3.37 8.43 -9.50
CA GLN A 124 4.37 9.11 -10.33
C GLN A 124 5.23 8.10 -11.11
N LYS A 125 5.62 7.00 -10.46
CA LYS A 125 6.41 5.93 -11.06
C LYS A 125 5.69 5.26 -12.22
N ILE A 126 4.42 4.87 -12.05
CA ILE A 126 3.58 4.29 -13.11
C ILE A 126 3.51 5.25 -14.31
N LYS A 127 3.22 6.52 -14.05
CA LYS A 127 3.17 7.55 -15.10
C LYS A 127 4.48 7.66 -15.88
N LYS A 128 5.62 7.65 -15.18
CA LYS A 128 6.96 7.74 -15.79
C LYS A 128 7.29 6.49 -16.63
N GLU A 129 7.02 5.29 -16.11
CA GLU A 129 7.26 4.04 -16.81
C GLU A 129 6.39 3.94 -18.09
N ILE A 130 5.12 4.35 -18.03
CA ILE A 130 4.24 4.40 -19.20
C ILE A 130 4.77 5.38 -20.25
N MET A 131 5.22 6.57 -19.85
CA MET A 131 5.76 7.56 -20.80
C MET A 131 7.02 7.05 -21.53
N VAL A 132 7.92 6.39 -20.81
CA VAL A 132 9.15 5.83 -21.40
C VAL A 132 8.81 4.76 -22.45
N GLU A 133 7.87 3.85 -22.18
CA GLU A 133 7.47 2.83 -23.16
C GLU A 133 6.73 3.43 -24.38
N LEU A 134 6.03 4.55 -24.22
CA LEU A 134 5.41 5.28 -25.35
C LEU A 134 6.48 5.85 -26.28
N GLU A 135 7.57 6.38 -25.74
CA GLU A 135 8.68 6.93 -26.52
C GLU A 135 9.44 5.85 -27.30
N ILE A 136 9.60 4.66 -26.72
CA ILE A 136 10.34 3.53 -27.32
C ILE A 136 9.46 2.74 -28.32
N GLY A 137 8.14 2.95 -28.32
CA GLY A 137 7.20 2.30 -29.25
C GLY A 137 6.89 0.83 -28.92
N ASN A 138 7.37 0.32 -27.78
CA ASN A 138 7.21 -1.07 -27.38
C ASN A 138 5.91 -1.30 -26.60
N ARG A 139 4.80 -1.48 -27.34
CA ARG A 139 3.46 -1.67 -26.75
C ARG A 139 3.30 -2.96 -25.91
N GLY A 140 4.25 -3.90 -25.99
CA GLY A 140 4.20 -5.17 -25.28
C GLY A 140 4.37 -5.06 -23.75
N CYS A 141 5.10 -4.04 -23.27
CA CYS A 141 5.41 -3.87 -21.84
C CYS A 141 4.33 -3.12 -21.05
N PHE A 142 3.43 -2.37 -21.71
CA PHE A 142 2.38 -1.58 -21.06
C PHE A 142 1.52 -2.41 -20.11
N ARG A 143 1.08 -3.58 -20.56
CA ARG A 143 0.22 -4.46 -19.78
C ARG A 143 0.90 -4.96 -18.50
N LYS A 144 2.24 -5.09 -18.49
CA LYS A 144 2.99 -5.49 -17.29
C LYS A 144 3.07 -4.33 -16.30
N ILE A 145 3.35 -3.12 -16.79
CA ILE A 145 3.43 -1.90 -15.96
C ILE A 145 2.08 -1.60 -15.31
N GLU A 146 0.98 -1.69 -16.06
CA GLU A 146 -0.37 -1.46 -15.52
C GLU A 146 -0.73 -2.46 -14.42
N ILE A 147 -0.43 -3.75 -14.59
CA ILE A 147 -0.71 -4.79 -13.58
C ILE A 147 0.11 -4.55 -12.32
N ILE A 148 1.42 -4.28 -12.47
CA ILE A 148 2.32 -4.04 -11.33
C ILE A 148 1.88 -2.77 -10.60
N GLY A 149 1.61 -1.69 -11.35
CA GLY A 149 1.16 -0.42 -10.81
C GLY A 149 -0.15 -0.52 -10.05
N ALA A 150 -1.15 -1.19 -10.63
CA ALA A 150 -2.44 -1.42 -9.98
C ALA A 150 -2.29 -2.25 -8.70
N PHE A 151 -1.38 -3.23 -8.68
CA PHE A 151 -1.10 -4.01 -7.48
C PHE A 151 -0.44 -3.19 -6.38
N SER A 152 0.59 -2.40 -6.71
CA SER A 152 1.24 -1.52 -5.73
C SER A 152 0.26 -0.54 -5.11
N LEU A 153 -0.54 0.15 -5.94
CA LEU A 153 -1.57 1.07 -5.45
C LEU A 153 -2.66 0.36 -4.63
N TYR A 154 -3.02 -0.88 -4.97
CA TYR A 154 -3.94 -1.69 -4.17
C TYR A 154 -3.36 -1.98 -2.78
N LEU A 155 -2.08 -2.38 -2.71
CA LEU A 155 -1.41 -2.62 -1.43
C LEU A 155 -1.36 -1.36 -0.58
N ASP A 156 -1.04 -0.22 -1.18
CA ASP A 156 -0.99 1.05 -0.46
C ASP A 156 -2.35 1.44 0.10
N PHE A 157 -3.41 1.35 -0.72
CA PHE A 157 -4.77 1.67 -0.30
C PHE A 157 -5.20 0.81 0.89
N VAL A 158 -4.99 -0.50 0.78
CA VAL A 158 -5.39 -1.47 1.78
C VAL A 158 -4.64 -1.28 3.09
N ASN A 159 -3.32 -1.08 3.02
CA ASN A 159 -2.53 -0.86 4.23
C ASN A 159 -2.88 0.49 4.88
N LEU A 160 -3.05 1.55 4.08
CA LEU A 160 -3.53 2.83 4.57
C LEU A 160 -4.88 2.67 5.30
N PHE A 161 -5.83 1.95 4.69
CA PHE A 161 -7.14 1.68 5.27
C PHE A 161 -7.06 0.97 6.61
N LEU A 162 -6.28 -0.11 6.72
CA LEU A 162 -6.14 -0.83 7.97
C LEU A 162 -5.52 0.03 9.08
N ASN A 163 -4.51 0.84 8.77
CA ASN A 163 -3.89 1.71 9.77
C ASN A 163 -4.84 2.83 10.21
N ILE A 164 -5.64 3.41 9.29
CA ILE A 164 -6.67 4.39 9.65
C ILE A 164 -7.77 3.72 10.48
N LEU A 165 -8.19 2.52 10.13
CA LEU A 165 -9.19 1.77 10.88
C LEU A 165 -8.69 1.42 12.28
N GLU A 166 -7.42 1.08 12.44
CA GLU A 166 -6.81 0.85 13.74
C GLU A 166 -6.79 2.12 14.61
N LEU A 167 -6.55 3.29 14.01
CA LEU A 167 -6.52 4.57 14.71
C LEU A 167 -7.91 5.11 15.09
N THR A 168 -8.89 4.92 14.21
CA THR A 168 -10.24 5.51 14.34
C THR A 168 -11.27 4.50 14.83
N GLY A 169 -10.92 3.21 14.80
CA GLY A 169 -11.84 2.13 15.06
C GLY A 169 -12.17 2.00 16.53
N LYS A 170 -13.47 1.99 16.81
CA LYS A 170 -13.98 1.52 18.09
C LYS A 170 -14.15 0.01 18.02
N SER A 171 -13.59 -0.71 19.00
CA SER A 171 -13.87 -2.14 19.16
C SER A 171 -15.37 -2.34 19.32
N LYS A 172 -15.92 -3.35 18.65
CA LYS A 172 -17.17 -3.96 19.12
C LYS A 172 -16.80 -4.75 20.37
N ASP A 173 -17.08 -4.18 21.54
CA ASP A 173 -17.11 -4.94 22.78
C ASP A 173 -18.29 -5.92 22.76
#